data_AF-A0A497JPY9-F1
#
_entry.id   AF-A0A497JPY9-F1
#
_cell.length_a   1.000
_cell.length_b   1.000
_cell.length_c   1.000
_cell.angle_alpha   90.00
_cell.angle_beta   90.00
_cell.angle_gamma   90.00
#
_symmetry.space_group_name_H-M   'P 1'
#
loop_
_entity.id
_entity.type
_entity.pdbx_description
1 polymer ?
#
loop_
_entity_poly.entity_id
_entity_poly.type
_entity_poly.pdbx_seq_one_letter_code
_entity_poly.pdbx_strand_id
1 'polypeptide(L)'
;AGRYWVAEKITDGVRAVSNLYTIGDEWSEAHPDLVEHAVKMGWCRSREDFNFARVYYDYENYPISSSLIRWRRATSLLRRNEGKITVKTFMEILRDHREDTFLEPLWTPGEDFYASLCCHERPWSGGQTAASIVVELRRDMPDILRSSCWVCMAAPCVSVFHPLYIKEVKFPSKLSIGGERFSEASPWWRFKRLQRHVERNYAFFAPIVREVWRGFERMELDRIKVLEWESVELMKAGKREEAVRKLQRFVKEMCDLSLELAEELDLFLKRLDSLLPEYHDLRSEYLDRLDEEAGLKRDDPRRE
;
A
#
# COMPACT_ATOMS: atom_id res chain seq x y z
N ALA A 1 15.21 19.40 -4.37
CA ALA A 1 15.04 20.85 -4.56
C ALA A 1 15.33 21.73 -3.32
N GLY A 2 15.84 21.20 -2.19
CA GLY A 2 16.18 22.04 -1.02
C GLY A 2 14.99 22.85 -0.52
N ARG A 3 15.15 24.17 -0.38
CA ARG A 3 14.06 25.10 0.00
C ARG A 3 13.06 25.44 -1.12
N TYR A 4 13.39 25.10 -2.37
CA TYR A 4 12.55 25.40 -3.53
C TYR A 4 11.49 24.32 -3.73
N TRP A 5 10.29 24.73 -4.11
CA TRP A 5 9.14 23.83 -4.22
C TRP A 5 8.19 24.29 -5.33
N VAL A 6 7.40 23.34 -5.81
CA VAL A 6 6.23 23.54 -6.68
C VAL A 6 5.07 22.72 -6.14
N ALA A 7 3.85 23.21 -6.32
CA ALA A 7 2.62 22.50 -6.00
C ALA A 7 1.62 22.65 -7.15
N GLU A 8 0.90 21.57 -7.42
CA GLU A 8 -0.11 21.48 -8.46
C GLU A 8 -1.45 21.11 -7.82
N LYS A 9 -2.48 21.92 -8.06
CA LYS A 9 -3.84 21.65 -7.62
C LYS A 9 -4.56 20.85 -8.69
N ILE A 10 -4.88 19.60 -8.38
CA ILE A 10 -5.69 18.74 -9.24
C ILE A 10 -7.16 19.11 -9.08
N THR A 11 -7.78 19.62 -10.15
CA THR A 11 -9.20 20.01 -10.18
C THR A 11 -10.11 18.93 -10.75
N ASP A 12 -9.57 18.11 -11.64
CA ASP A 12 -10.28 17.08 -12.39
C ASP A 12 -9.31 15.94 -12.77
N GLY A 13 -9.91 14.83 -13.16
CA GLY A 13 -9.20 13.64 -13.61
C GLY A 13 -8.38 12.93 -12.54
N VAL A 14 -7.29 12.30 -12.97
CA VAL A 14 -6.47 11.41 -12.15
C VAL A 14 -4.98 11.77 -12.21
N ARG A 15 -4.29 11.65 -11.07
CA ARG A 15 -2.85 11.92 -10.96
C ARG A 15 -2.13 10.79 -10.22
N ALA A 16 -1.05 10.28 -10.81
CA ALA A 16 -0.10 9.40 -10.14
C ALA A 16 1.22 10.13 -9.89
N VAL A 17 1.86 9.79 -8.77
CA VAL A 17 3.22 10.23 -8.42
C VAL A 17 4.01 9.00 -7.96
N SER A 18 5.32 9.02 -8.18
CA SER A 18 6.27 7.99 -7.76
C SER A 18 7.54 8.70 -7.29
N ASN A 19 8.65 8.00 -7.03
CA ASN A 19 9.92 8.60 -6.60
C ASN A 19 10.67 9.28 -7.77
N LEU A 20 9.96 10.13 -8.51
CA LEU A 20 10.44 11.03 -9.54
C LEU A 20 9.58 12.30 -9.54
N TYR A 21 10.14 13.41 -9.99
CA TYR A 21 9.36 14.63 -10.20
C TYR A 21 8.54 14.53 -11.47
N THR A 22 7.31 15.03 -11.43
CA THR A 22 6.36 15.00 -12.57
C THR A 22 5.71 16.35 -12.87
N ILE A 23 5.78 17.33 -11.94
CA ILE A 23 5.31 18.70 -12.18
C ILE A 23 6.33 19.39 -13.09
N GLY A 24 5.86 19.89 -14.23
CA GLY A 24 6.70 20.42 -15.30
C GLY A 24 6.93 21.92 -15.21
N ASP A 25 6.51 22.61 -16.27
CA ASP A 25 6.58 24.05 -16.48
C ASP A 25 5.30 24.79 -16.05
N GLU A 26 4.23 24.05 -15.74
CA GLU A 26 2.97 24.54 -15.17
C GLU A 26 2.81 24.07 -13.72
N TRP A 27 2.35 24.98 -12.85
CA TRP A 27 2.10 24.73 -11.44
C TRP A 27 1.06 25.72 -10.91
N SER A 28 0.43 25.41 -9.78
CA SER A 28 -0.50 26.31 -9.10
C SER A 28 0.22 27.26 -8.15
N GLU A 29 1.22 26.75 -7.45
CA GLU A 29 2.02 27.52 -6.50
C GLU A 29 3.49 27.08 -6.59
N ALA A 30 4.41 28.00 -6.31
CA ALA A 30 5.84 27.71 -6.30
C ALA A 30 6.60 28.67 -5.39
N HIS A 31 7.81 28.30 -5.04
CA HIS A 31 8.76 29.24 -4.43
C HIS A 31 8.98 30.45 -5.38
N PRO A 32 8.93 31.71 -4.89
CA PRO A 32 9.06 32.91 -5.73
C PRO A 32 10.32 32.90 -6.60
N ASP A 33 11.47 32.53 -6.01
CA ASP A 33 12.76 32.52 -6.71
C ASP A 33 13.09 31.20 -7.44
N LEU A 34 12.09 30.33 -7.67
CA LEU A 34 12.32 28.98 -8.23
C LEU A 34 13.09 29.01 -9.56
N VAL A 35 12.60 29.82 -10.50
CA VAL A 35 13.14 29.86 -11.87
C VAL A 35 14.46 30.62 -11.89
N GLU A 36 14.53 31.76 -11.20
CA GLU A 36 15.76 32.55 -11.08
C GLU A 36 16.91 31.71 -10.52
N HIS A 37 16.64 30.90 -9.50
CA HIS A 37 17.63 30.00 -8.94
C HIS A 37 18.11 28.96 -9.96
N ALA A 38 17.21 28.29 -10.69
CA ALA A 38 17.59 27.29 -11.69
C ALA A 38 18.44 27.90 -12.82
N VAL A 39 18.11 29.12 -13.26
CA VAL A 39 18.90 29.88 -14.24
C VAL A 39 20.27 30.24 -13.67
N LYS A 40 20.33 30.74 -12.43
CA LYS A 40 21.60 31.07 -11.75
C LYS A 40 22.51 29.86 -11.59
N MET A 41 21.94 28.68 -11.36
CA MET A 41 22.69 27.41 -11.29
C MET A 41 23.08 26.85 -12.66
N GLY A 42 22.61 27.45 -13.76
CA GLY A 42 22.89 27.00 -15.13
C GLY A 42 22.14 25.73 -15.53
N TRP A 43 21.08 25.35 -14.80
CA TRP A 43 20.27 24.16 -15.12
C TRP A 43 19.26 24.40 -16.25
N CYS A 44 18.91 25.66 -16.48
CA CYS A 44 18.14 26.13 -17.64
C CYS A 44 18.61 27.54 -18.05
N ARG A 45 18.20 28.01 -19.22
CA ARG A 45 18.62 29.29 -19.81
C ARG A 45 17.69 30.44 -19.44
N SER A 46 16.40 30.19 -19.27
CA SER A 46 15.37 31.20 -19.00
C SER A 46 14.11 30.59 -18.36
N ARG A 47 13.01 31.33 -18.33
CA ARG A 47 11.71 30.82 -17.87
C ARG A 47 11.06 29.91 -18.90
N GLU A 48 11.27 30.19 -20.18
CA GLU A 48 10.66 29.51 -21.31
C GLU A 48 11.18 28.07 -21.50
N ASP A 49 12.41 27.78 -21.07
CA ASP A 49 12.98 26.43 -21.11
C ASP A 49 12.94 25.69 -19.76
N PHE A 50 12.41 26.36 -18.72
CA PHE A 50 12.31 25.82 -17.38
C PHE A 50 11.26 24.70 -17.31
N ASN A 51 11.65 23.55 -16.77
CA ASN A 51 10.74 22.47 -16.40
C ASN A 51 11.20 21.87 -15.07
N PHE A 52 10.39 22.00 -14.01
CA PHE A 52 10.79 21.64 -12.65
C PHE A 52 11.24 20.18 -12.56
N ALA A 53 10.42 19.25 -13.08
CA ALA A 53 10.71 17.84 -13.06
C ALA A 53 12.03 17.46 -13.74
N ARG A 54 12.41 18.20 -14.78
CA ARG A 54 13.64 17.98 -15.54
C ARG A 54 14.87 18.60 -14.89
N VAL A 55 14.77 19.82 -14.34
CA VAL A 55 15.98 20.59 -13.97
C VAL A 55 16.35 20.49 -12.49
N TYR A 56 15.39 20.07 -11.64
CA TYR A 56 15.63 19.93 -10.20
C TYR A 56 15.91 18.50 -9.75
N TYR A 57 15.83 17.51 -10.64
CA TYR A 57 16.07 16.11 -10.32
C TYR A 57 17.55 15.75 -10.43
N ASP A 58 18.05 14.95 -9.49
CA ASP A 58 19.43 14.47 -9.46
C ASP A 58 19.52 13.10 -10.15
N TYR A 59 19.72 13.12 -11.47
CA TYR A 59 19.80 11.91 -12.28
C TYR A 59 21.12 11.15 -12.13
N GLU A 60 22.16 11.80 -11.60
CA GLU A 60 23.47 11.17 -11.43
C GLU A 60 23.45 10.22 -10.23
N ASN A 61 22.83 10.64 -9.11
CA ASN A 61 22.81 9.84 -7.89
C ASN A 61 21.55 8.97 -7.74
N TYR A 62 20.46 9.30 -8.45
CA TYR A 62 19.18 8.61 -8.29
C TYR A 62 18.56 8.18 -9.63
N PRO A 63 18.85 6.96 -10.12
CA PRO A 63 18.26 6.47 -11.37
C PRO A 63 16.72 6.41 -11.31
N ILE A 64 16.05 7.00 -12.30
CA ILE A 64 14.57 7.09 -12.32
C ILE A 64 13.87 5.85 -12.88
N SER A 65 14.59 4.88 -13.44
CA SER A 65 14.01 3.80 -14.27
C SER A 65 12.87 3.06 -13.57
N SER A 66 13.10 2.59 -12.34
CA SER A 66 12.08 1.90 -11.53
C SER A 66 10.92 2.83 -11.14
N SER A 67 11.21 4.09 -10.84
CA SER A 67 10.19 5.09 -10.51
C SER A 67 9.30 5.42 -11.70
N LEU A 68 9.90 5.52 -12.89
CA LEU A 68 9.24 5.80 -14.16
C LEU A 68 8.31 4.65 -14.58
N ILE A 69 8.76 3.39 -14.44
CA ILE A 69 7.93 2.20 -14.69
C ILE A 69 6.68 2.22 -13.81
N ARG A 70 6.85 2.41 -12.49
CA ARG A 70 5.73 2.48 -11.54
C ARG A 70 4.79 3.64 -11.85
N TRP A 71 5.33 4.82 -12.13
CA TRP A 71 4.53 6.00 -12.48
C TRP A 71 3.70 5.76 -13.75
N ARG A 72 4.30 5.18 -14.80
CA ARG A 72 3.58 4.83 -16.04
C ARG A 72 2.49 3.81 -15.78
N ARG A 73 2.78 2.76 -14.99
CA ARG A 73 1.79 1.74 -14.64
C ARG A 73 0.63 2.33 -13.84
N ALA A 74 0.91 3.05 -12.76
CA ALA A 74 -0.12 3.71 -11.94
C ALA A 74 -0.97 4.69 -12.77
N THR A 75 -0.32 5.52 -13.61
CA THR A 75 -1.03 6.45 -14.50
C THR A 75 -1.95 5.71 -15.47
N SER A 76 -1.46 4.63 -16.10
CA SER A 76 -2.27 3.81 -17.00
C SER A 76 -3.47 3.19 -16.28
N LEU A 77 -3.27 2.61 -15.11
CA LEU A 77 -4.34 1.98 -14.34
C LEU A 77 -5.39 3.00 -13.88
N LEU A 78 -4.98 4.17 -13.41
CA LEU A 78 -5.88 5.25 -13.03
C LEU A 78 -6.69 5.75 -14.21
N ARG A 79 -6.05 6.04 -15.35
CA ARG A 79 -6.74 6.50 -16.58
C ARG A 79 -7.74 5.48 -17.10
N ARG A 80 -7.43 4.18 -17.06
CA ARG A 80 -8.37 3.11 -17.44
C ARG A 80 -9.63 3.08 -16.57
N ASN A 81 -9.55 3.56 -15.33
CA ASN A 81 -10.65 3.58 -14.38
C ASN A 81 -11.24 4.97 -14.16
N GLU A 82 -10.80 5.98 -14.92
CA GLU A 82 -11.24 7.36 -14.76
C GLU A 82 -12.77 7.49 -14.89
N GLY A 83 -13.36 8.27 -13.98
CA GLY A 83 -14.83 8.37 -13.84
C GLY A 83 -15.51 7.18 -13.16
N LYS A 84 -14.79 6.09 -12.85
CA LYS A 84 -15.31 4.89 -12.17
C LYS A 84 -14.47 4.49 -10.95
N ILE A 85 -13.57 5.37 -10.50
CA ILE A 85 -12.68 5.10 -9.37
C ILE A 85 -13.50 4.94 -8.10
N THR A 86 -13.23 3.85 -7.39
CA THR A 86 -13.72 3.57 -6.04
C THR A 86 -12.54 3.30 -5.11
N VAL A 87 -12.79 3.20 -3.82
CA VAL A 87 -11.81 2.67 -2.85
C VAL A 87 -11.23 1.35 -3.33
N LYS A 88 -12.09 0.42 -3.78
CA LYS A 88 -11.67 -0.89 -4.30
C LYS A 88 -10.72 -0.75 -5.49
N THR A 89 -10.97 0.20 -6.39
CA THR A 89 -10.07 0.48 -7.52
C THR A 89 -8.66 0.81 -7.04
N PHE A 90 -8.51 1.68 -6.03
CA PHE A 90 -7.19 1.99 -5.47
C PHE A 90 -6.55 0.80 -4.78
N MET A 91 -7.32 0.01 -4.03
CA MET A 91 -6.80 -1.22 -3.40
C MET A 91 -6.23 -2.19 -4.43
N GLU A 92 -6.92 -2.42 -5.56
CA GLU A 92 -6.41 -3.27 -6.63
C GLU A 92 -5.17 -2.66 -7.31
N ILE A 93 -5.13 -1.34 -7.55
CA ILE A 93 -3.96 -0.67 -8.11
C ILE A 93 -2.73 -0.82 -7.21
N LEU A 94 -2.91 -0.73 -5.89
CA LEU A 94 -1.81 -0.87 -4.92
C LEU A 94 -1.29 -2.30 -4.84
N ARG A 95 -2.03 -3.30 -5.35
CA ARG A 95 -1.66 -4.72 -5.41
C ARG A 95 -0.94 -5.11 -6.70
N ASP A 96 -0.79 -4.17 -7.63
CA ASP A 96 -0.33 -4.44 -8.98
C ASP A 96 1.19 -4.69 -9.06
N HIS A 97 1.54 -5.68 -9.87
CA HIS A 97 2.89 -6.07 -10.24
C HIS A 97 3.18 -5.91 -11.72
N ARG A 98 2.39 -5.10 -12.43
CA ARG A 98 2.46 -4.89 -13.89
C ARG A 98 2.01 -6.11 -14.69
N GLU A 99 1.11 -6.90 -14.13
CA GLU A 99 0.43 -8.00 -14.82
C GLU A 99 -0.22 -7.49 -16.13
N ASP A 100 -0.26 -8.36 -17.14
CA ASP A 100 -0.76 -8.06 -18.49
C ASP A 100 0.02 -6.92 -19.19
N THR A 101 1.33 -6.82 -18.97
CA THR A 101 2.20 -5.87 -19.68
C THR A 101 3.45 -6.54 -20.23
N PHE A 102 4.15 -5.86 -21.14
CA PHE A 102 5.46 -6.29 -21.61
C PHE A 102 6.52 -6.43 -20.49
N LEU A 103 6.31 -5.78 -19.35
CA LEU A 103 7.19 -5.83 -18.18
C LEU A 103 6.58 -6.65 -17.02
N GLU A 104 5.68 -7.59 -17.32
CA GLU A 104 5.16 -8.52 -16.32
C GLU A 104 6.30 -9.36 -15.70
N PRO A 105 6.25 -9.69 -14.39
CA PRO A 105 7.25 -10.54 -13.76
C PRO A 105 7.31 -11.92 -14.42
N LEU A 106 8.53 -12.44 -14.65
CA LEU A 106 8.71 -13.73 -15.33
C LEU A 106 8.28 -14.94 -14.47
N TRP A 107 8.50 -14.85 -13.15
CA TRP A 107 8.21 -15.94 -12.22
C TRP A 107 7.19 -15.51 -11.17
N THR A 108 7.63 -14.65 -10.25
CA THR A 108 6.82 -14.14 -9.15
C THR A 108 7.16 -12.66 -8.94
N PRO A 109 6.27 -11.85 -8.32
CA PRO A 109 6.57 -10.45 -8.04
C PRO A 109 7.80 -10.21 -7.19
N GLY A 110 8.14 -11.19 -6.36
CA GLY A 110 9.33 -11.17 -5.54
C GLY A 110 10.62 -11.36 -6.33
N GLU A 111 10.57 -12.24 -7.33
CA GLU A 111 11.70 -12.62 -8.18
C GLU A 111 11.84 -11.72 -9.42
N ASP A 112 11.29 -10.50 -9.30
CA ASP A 112 11.25 -9.51 -10.35
C ASP A 112 12.45 -8.56 -10.31
N PHE A 113 12.91 -8.10 -11.48
CA PHE A 113 14.04 -7.19 -11.59
C PHE A 113 13.62 -5.72 -11.64
N TYR A 114 12.33 -5.43 -11.84
CA TYR A 114 11.79 -4.07 -11.84
C TYR A 114 10.86 -3.87 -10.64
N ALA A 115 10.93 -2.70 -9.98
CA ALA A 115 10.00 -2.42 -8.90
C ALA A 115 8.55 -2.25 -9.44
N SER A 116 7.62 -2.97 -8.84
CA SER A 116 6.17 -2.86 -9.01
C SER A 116 5.53 -1.85 -8.06
N LEU A 117 4.21 -1.63 -8.18
CA LEU A 117 3.46 -0.82 -7.21
C LEU A 117 3.38 -1.54 -5.86
N CYS A 118 3.05 -2.83 -5.86
CA CYS A 118 3.23 -3.70 -4.71
C CYS A 118 4.67 -4.24 -4.71
N CYS A 119 5.54 -3.69 -3.87
CA CYS A 119 6.96 -4.00 -3.88
C CYS A 119 7.28 -5.12 -2.88
N HIS A 120 7.86 -6.21 -3.39
CA HIS A 120 8.36 -7.33 -2.59
C HIS A 120 9.87 -7.21 -2.38
N GLU A 121 10.36 -7.65 -1.22
CA GLU A 121 11.79 -7.58 -0.90
C GLU A 121 12.59 -8.53 -1.78
N ARG A 122 13.79 -8.08 -2.16
CA ARG A 122 14.71 -8.81 -3.03
C ARG A 122 16.15 -8.32 -2.85
N PRO A 123 17.17 -9.17 -3.06
CA PRO A 123 18.56 -8.81 -2.78
C PRO A 123 19.17 -7.86 -3.81
N TRP A 124 18.68 -7.87 -5.06
CA TRP A 124 19.22 -7.03 -6.15
C TRP A 124 18.60 -5.63 -6.24
N SER A 125 17.60 -5.30 -5.40
CA SER A 125 17.01 -3.98 -5.34
C SER A 125 16.36 -3.78 -3.98
N GLY A 126 16.81 -2.75 -3.25
CA GLY A 126 16.27 -2.44 -1.93
C GLY A 126 14.79 -2.01 -1.95
N GLY A 127 14.17 -2.10 -0.77
CA GLY A 127 12.82 -1.59 -0.50
C GLY A 127 11.72 -2.66 -0.52
N GLN A 128 10.58 -2.30 0.05
CA GLN A 128 9.37 -3.10 0.11
C GLN A 128 8.16 -2.23 0.38
N THR A 129 6.97 -2.73 0.08
CA THR A 129 5.74 -2.12 0.59
C THR A 129 5.58 -2.47 2.06
N ALA A 130 5.88 -1.50 2.93
CA ALA A 130 5.72 -1.66 4.38
C ALA A 130 4.25 -1.52 4.80
N ALA A 131 3.51 -0.62 4.14
CA ALA A 131 2.09 -0.39 4.35
C ALA A 131 1.48 0.29 3.12
N SER A 132 0.16 0.23 3.00
CA SER A 132 -0.63 0.91 1.98
C SER A 132 -1.83 1.59 2.61
N ILE A 133 -2.21 2.76 2.09
CA ILE A 133 -3.37 3.52 2.60
C ILE A 133 -4.21 4.01 1.41
N VAL A 134 -5.53 3.84 1.51
CA VAL A 134 -6.50 4.48 0.63
C VAL A 134 -7.40 5.39 1.47
N VAL A 135 -7.55 6.64 1.06
CA VAL A 135 -8.40 7.62 1.77
C VAL A 135 -9.41 8.19 0.79
N GLU A 136 -10.69 8.04 1.13
CA GLU A 136 -11.81 8.65 0.41
C GLU A 136 -12.37 9.81 1.23
N LEU A 137 -12.45 10.99 0.60
CA LEU A 137 -13.02 12.20 1.20
C LEU A 137 -14.43 12.43 0.66
N ARG A 138 -15.43 12.40 1.55
CA ARG A 138 -16.85 12.38 1.21
C ARG A 138 -17.54 13.64 1.69
N ARG A 139 -17.71 14.61 0.78
CA ARG A 139 -18.29 15.93 1.08
C ARG A 139 -19.68 15.83 1.71
N ASP A 140 -20.51 14.92 1.21
CA ASP A 140 -21.94 14.84 1.54
C ASP A 140 -22.25 13.96 2.77
N MET A 141 -21.22 13.47 3.45
CA MET A 141 -21.36 12.64 4.65
C MET A 141 -21.24 13.48 5.94
N PRO A 142 -21.85 13.03 7.06
CA PRO A 142 -21.60 13.58 8.39
C PRO A 142 -20.11 13.61 8.71
N ASP A 143 -19.69 14.54 9.57
CA ASP A 143 -18.26 14.78 9.85
C ASP A 143 -17.52 13.53 10.37
N ILE A 144 -18.16 12.70 11.20
CA ILE A 144 -17.60 11.42 11.68
C ILE A 144 -17.38 10.37 10.56
N LEU A 145 -18.03 10.55 9.41
CA LEU A 145 -17.93 9.70 8.22
C LEU A 145 -17.26 10.41 7.03
N ARG A 146 -16.80 11.66 7.19
CA ARG A 146 -16.29 12.47 6.07
C ARG A 146 -15.03 11.89 5.43
N SER A 147 -14.27 11.09 6.17
CA SER A 147 -13.13 10.35 5.67
C SER A 147 -13.35 8.85 5.88
N SER A 148 -13.29 8.06 4.81
CA SER A 148 -13.16 6.61 4.88
C SER A 148 -11.71 6.26 4.58
N CYS A 149 -11.00 5.69 5.57
CA CYS A 149 -9.60 5.34 5.45
C CYS A 149 -9.44 3.82 5.47
N TRP A 150 -8.54 3.30 4.65
CA TRP A 150 -8.30 1.88 4.52
C TRP A 150 -6.81 1.63 4.60
N VAL A 151 -6.37 0.81 5.55
CA VAL A 151 -4.94 0.57 5.78
C VAL A 151 -4.60 -0.90 5.61
N CYS A 152 -3.53 -1.18 4.89
CA CYS A 152 -2.99 -2.52 4.71
C CYS A 152 -1.56 -2.55 5.22
N MET A 153 -1.21 -3.62 5.93
CA MET A 153 0.14 -3.85 6.46
C MET A 153 0.89 -4.82 5.56
N ALA A 154 2.20 -4.60 5.40
CA ALA A 154 3.05 -5.37 4.50
C ALA A 154 2.59 -5.29 3.03
N ALA A 155 2.96 -6.27 2.20
CA ALA A 155 2.62 -6.29 0.78
C ALA A 155 1.10 -6.49 0.56
N PRO A 156 0.38 -5.52 -0.03
CA PRO A 156 -1.08 -5.54 -0.12
C PRO A 156 -1.63 -6.68 -0.99
N CYS A 157 -0.83 -7.25 -1.90
CA CYS A 157 -1.30 -8.33 -2.77
C CYS A 157 -1.56 -9.66 -2.04
N VAL A 158 -1.03 -9.82 -0.83
CA VAL A 158 -1.17 -11.03 0.01
C VAL A 158 -1.61 -10.65 1.43
N SER A 159 -2.14 -9.44 1.57
CA SER A 159 -2.61 -8.86 2.82
C SER A 159 -3.96 -8.17 2.58
N VAL A 160 -4.54 -7.63 3.65
CA VAL A 160 -5.90 -7.13 3.69
C VAL A 160 -5.95 -5.67 4.11
N PHE A 161 -6.84 -4.89 3.51
CA PHE A 161 -7.12 -3.52 3.94
C PHE A 161 -8.12 -3.52 5.08
N HIS A 162 -7.86 -2.68 6.08
CA HIS A 162 -8.69 -2.52 7.27
C HIS A 162 -9.35 -1.13 7.25
N PRO A 163 -10.66 -1.02 7.47
CA PRO A 163 -11.38 0.23 7.47
C PRO A 163 -11.16 0.96 8.78
N LEU A 164 -10.93 2.27 8.68
CA LEU A 164 -10.68 3.19 9.76
C LEU A 164 -11.46 4.49 9.53
N TYR A 165 -12.00 5.04 10.61
CA TYR A 165 -12.58 6.37 10.65
C TYR A 165 -11.70 7.25 11.53
N ILE A 166 -11.34 8.43 11.04
CA ILE A 166 -10.34 9.29 11.71
C ILE A 166 -10.96 10.15 12.80
N LYS A 167 -12.21 10.59 12.60
CA LYS A 167 -12.87 11.52 13.51
C LYS A 167 -13.56 10.74 14.64
N GLU A 168 -13.11 10.97 15.88
CA GLU A 168 -13.68 10.47 17.15
C GLU A 168 -13.66 8.95 17.38
N VAL A 169 -13.43 8.15 16.35
CA VAL A 169 -13.23 6.70 16.48
C VAL A 169 -11.79 6.43 16.90
N LYS A 170 -11.57 5.79 18.05
CA LYS A 170 -10.20 5.46 18.48
C LYS A 170 -9.72 4.19 17.76
N PHE A 171 -8.45 4.20 17.38
CA PHE A 171 -7.78 3.02 16.83
C PHE A 171 -7.65 1.92 17.89
N PRO A 172 -7.80 0.64 17.52
CA PRO A 172 -7.44 -0.46 18.39
C PRO A 172 -5.98 -0.33 18.84
N SER A 173 -5.72 -0.36 20.16
CA SER A 173 -4.38 -0.15 20.72
C SER A 173 -3.34 -1.12 20.20
N LYS A 174 -3.74 -2.36 19.86
CA LYS A 174 -2.87 -3.37 19.23
C LYS A 174 -2.22 -2.86 17.94
N LEU A 175 -2.91 -2.00 17.17
CA LEU A 175 -2.36 -1.42 15.93
C LEU A 175 -1.17 -0.48 16.17
N SER A 176 -0.97 -0.01 17.40
CA SER A 176 0.19 0.81 17.78
C SER A 176 1.42 -0.01 18.17
N ILE A 177 1.32 -1.35 18.16
CA ILE A 177 2.44 -2.23 18.49
C ILE A 177 3.21 -2.54 17.21
N GLY A 178 4.45 -2.07 17.14
CA GLY A 178 5.36 -2.30 16.02
C GLY A 178 6.80 -1.98 16.41
N GLY A 179 7.77 -2.51 15.66
CA GLY A 179 9.19 -2.32 15.91
C GLY A 179 10.06 -3.06 14.90
N GLU A 180 11.36 -2.78 14.93
CA GLU A 180 12.36 -3.41 14.05
C GLU A 180 12.52 -4.91 14.28
N ARG A 181 12.28 -5.38 15.51
CA ARG A 181 12.35 -6.80 15.86
C ARG A 181 10.97 -7.42 15.88
N PHE A 182 10.93 -8.70 15.51
CA PHE A 182 9.75 -9.53 15.52
C PHE A 182 9.05 -9.52 16.89
N SER A 183 7.73 -9.44 16.85
CA SER A 183 6.87 -9.54 18.03
C SER A 183 5.54 -10.17 17.67
N GLU A 184 5.15 -11.24 18.37
CA GLU A 184 3.83 -11.88 18.25
C GLU A 184 2.67 -10.93 18.59
N ALA A 185 2.94 -9.89 19.37
CA ALA A 185 1.95 -8.88 19.73
C ALA A 185 1.75 -7.83 18.63
N SER A 186 2.64 -7.74 17.63
CA SER A 186 2.58 -6.76 16.55
C SER A 186 1.69 -7.24 15.40
N PRO A 187 0.58 -6.53 15.09
CA PRO A 187 -0.21 -6.78 13.90
C PRO A 187 0.61 -6.76 12.62
N TRP A 188 1.55 -5.81 12.51
CA TRP A 188 2.39 -5.71 11.32
C TRP A 188 3.26 -6.95 11.14
N TRP A 189 3.87 -7.45 12.22
CA TRP A 189 4.69 -8.66 12.17
C TRP A 189 3.86 -9.91 11.87
N ARG A 190 2.60 -9.97 12.29
CA ARG A 190 1.69 -11.07 11.91
C ARG A 190 1.46 -11.11 10.40
N PHE A 191 1.09 -9.99 9.79
CA PHE A 191 0.94 -9.92 8.33
C PHE A 191 2.27 -10.09 7.59
N LYS A 192 3.37 -9.63 8.17
CA LYS A 192 4.70 -9.81 7.60
C LYS A 192 5.14 -11.28 7.60
N ARG A 193 4.88 -12.01 8.68
CA ARG A 193 5.13 -13.45 8.78
C ARG A 193 4.31 -14.23 7.77
N LEU A 194 3.02 -13.91 7.63
CA LEU A 194 2.18 -14.50 6.59
C LEU A 194 2.73 -14.19 5.18
N GLN A 195 3.14 -12.94 4.91
CA GLN A 195 3.79 -12.61 3.64
C GLN A 195 5.02 -13.49 3.42
N ARG A 196 5.95 -13.57 4.39
CA ARG A 196 7.16 -14.39 4.30
C ARG A 196 6.85 -15.85 4.00
N HIS A 197 5.79 -16.38 4.58
CA HIS A 197 5.32 -17.72 4.26
C HIS A 197 4.95 -17.83 2.79
N VAL A 198 4.08 -16.93 2.30
CA VAL A 198 3.65 -16.93 0.91
C VAL A 198 4.82 -16.89 -0.06
N GLU A 199 5.88 -16.12 0.24
CA GLU A 199 7.07 -16.01 -0.62
C GLU A 199 7.76 -17.37 -0.85
N ARG A 200 7.71 -18.31 0.10
CA ARG A 200 8.35 -19.65 -0.03
C ARG A 200 7.86 -20.41 -1.27
N ASN A 201 6.62 -20.18 -1.67
CA ASN A 201 6.07 -20.69 -2.92
C ASN A 201 4.95 -19.75 -3.40
N TYR A 202 5.34 -18.56 -3.84
CA TYR A 202 4.40 -17.49 -4.17
C TYR A 202 3.35 -17.94 -5.19
N ALA A 203 3.78 -18.65 -6.24
CA ALA A 203 2.90 -19.11 -7.30
C ALA A 203 1.76 -20.00 -6.79
N PHE A 204 2.03 -20.81 -5.75
CA PHE A 204 1.04 -21.69 -5.15
C PHE A 204 0.23 -21.01 -4.03
N PHE A 205 0.89 -20.32 -3.10
CA PHE A 205 0.24 -19.78 -1.90
C PHE A 205 -0.49 -18.47 -2.13
N ALA A 206 0.02 -17.59 -2.99
CA ALA A 206 -0.57 -16.28 -3.18
C ALA A 206 -2.03 -16.35 -3.70
N PRO A 207 -2.41 -17.21 -4.66
CA PRO A 207 -3.80 -17.34 -5.09
C PRO A 207 -4.77 -17.72 -3.94
N ILE A 208 -4.35 -18.61 -3.04
CA ILE A 208 -5.16 -19.05 -1.89
C ILE A 208 -5.40 -17.87 -0.95
N VAL A 209 -4.32 -17.22 -0.52
CA VAL A 209 -4.37 -16.09 0.42
C VAL A 209 -5.16 -14.92 -0.18
N ARG A 210 -4.95 -14.63 -1.46
CA ARG A 210 -5.70 -13.59 -2.20
C ARG A 210 -7.20 -13.85 -2.20
N GLU A 211 -7.62 -15.09 -2.43
CA GLU A 211 -9.06 -15.40 -2.49
C GLU A 211 -9.73 -15.26 -1.12
N VAL A 212 -9.05 -15.70 -0.05
CA VAL A 212 -9.53 -15.49 1.33
C VAL A 212 -9.67 -14.00 1.65
N TRP A 213 -8.66 -13.18 1.32
CA TRP A 213 -8.75 -11.73 1.54
C TRP A 213 -9.80 -11.05 0.67
N ARG A 214 -9.98 -11.46 -0.60
CA ARG A 214 -11.07 -10.95 -1.44
C ARG A 214 -12.45 -11.26 -0.86
N GLY A 215 -12.63 -12.45 -0.28
CA GLY A 215 -13.84 -12.81 0.44
C GLY A 215 -14.07 -11.92 1.66
N PHE A 216 -13.03 -11.73 2.48
CA PHE A 216 -13.06 -10.89 3.66
C PHE A 216 -13.40 -9.42 3.33
N GLU A 217 -12.69 -8.81 2.37
CA GLU A 217 -12.90 -7.42 1.97
C GLU A 217 -14.28 -7.20 1.36
N ARG A 218 -14.82 -8.18 0.63
CA ARG A 218 -16.19 -8.10 0.10
C ARG A 218 -17.23 -8.07 1.22
N MET A 219 -17.11 -8.99 2.19
CA MET A 219 -17.96 -9.00 3.38
C MET A 219 -17.88 -7.67 4.12
N GLU A 220 -16.67 -7.16 4.32
CA GLU A 220 -16.43 -5.91 5.04
C GLU A 220 -17.04 -4.69 4.33
N LEU A 221 -16.83 -4.56 3.02
CA LEU A 221 -17.42 -3.50 2.20
C LEU A 221 -18.96 -3.52 2.24
N ASP A 222 -19.58 -4.70 2.27
CA ASP A 222 -21.03 -4.82 2.36
C ASP A 222 -21.55 -4.45 3.76
N ARG A 223 -20.85 -4.85 4.83
CA ARG A 223 -21.19 -4.48 6.22
C ARG A 223 -21.04 -2.97 6.46
N ILE A 224 -20.04 -2.32 5.86
CA ILE A 224 -19.84 -0.87 5.98
C ILE A 224 -21.04 -0.08 5.46
N LYS A 225 -21.65 -0.48 4.33
CA LYS A 225 -22.82 0.22 3.78
C LYS A 225 -23.96 0.31 4.81
N VAL A 226 -24.23 -0.79 5.50
CA VAL A 226 -25.25 -0.86 6.54
C VAL A 226 -24.84 -0.03 7.76
N LEU A 227 -23.61 -0.20 8.23
CA LEU A 227 -23.06 0.55 9.36
C LEU A 227 -23.13 2.06 9.16
N GLU A 228 -22.75 2.54 7.98
CA GLU A 228 -22.75 3.96 7.65
C GLU A 228 -24.16 4.51 7.52
N TRP A 229 -25.08 3.77 6.90
CA TRP A 229 -26.48 4.13 6.86
C TRP A 229 -27.07 4.29 8.27
N GLU A 230 -26.86 3.29 9.15
CA GLU A 230 -27.30 3.37 10.55
C GLU A 230 -26.67 4.56 11.28
N SER A 231 -25.38 4.82 11.03
CA SER A 231 -24.66 5.92 11.66
C SER A 231 -25.21 7.28 11.21
N VAL A 232 -25.57 7.44 9.93
CA VAL A 232 -26.24 8.65 9.42
C VAL A 232 -27.59 8.86 10.10
N GLU A 233 -28.41 7.82 10.27
CA GLU A 233 -29.70 7.93 10.94
C GLU A 233 -29.56 8.28 12.43
N LEU A 234 -28.59 7.69 13.12
CA LEU A 234 -28.26 8.07 14.50
C LEU A 234 -27.80 9.53 14.60
N MET A 235 -27.00 10.00 13.65
CA MET A 235 -26.56 11.39 13.59
C MET A 235 -27.74 12.36 13.41
N LYS A 236 -28.70 12.04 12.52
CA LYS A 236 -29.93 12.82 12.35
C LYS A 236 -30.80 12.85 13.61
N ALA A 237 -30.82 11.75 14.37
CA ALA A 237 -31.53 11.65 15.64
C ALA A 237 -30.78 12.29 16.84
N GLY A 238 -29.63 12.94 16.62
CA GLY A 238 -28.82 13.55 17.68
C GLY A 238 -28.03 12.55 18.54
N LYS A 239 -27.97 11.28 18.16
CA LYS A 239 -27.33 10.18 18.90
C LYS A 239 -25.87 9.95 18.47
N ARG A 240 -25.07 11.03 18.45
CA ARG A 240 -23.68 11.01 17.96
C ARG A 240 -22.81 9.95 18.65
N GLU A 241 -22.87 9.88 19.98
CA GLU A 241 -22.05 8.93 20.72
C GLU A 241 -22.37 7.47 20.38
N GLU A 242 -23.64 7.15 20.09
CA GLU A 242 -24.04 5.82 19.70
C GLU A 242 -23.49 5.44 18.31
N ALA A 243 -23.51 6.39 17.37
CA ALA A 243 -22.89 6.23 16.06
C ALA A 243 -21.38 5.97 16.19
N VAL A 244 -20.67 6.80 16.98
CA VAL A 244 -19.22 6.61 17.23
C VAL A 244 -18.93 5.26 17.88
N ARG A 245 -19.73 4.83 18.86
CA ARG A 245 -19.58 3.51 19.50
C ARG A 245 -19.77 2.36 18.52
N LYS A 246 -20.70 2.47 17.57
CA LYS A 246 -20.91 1.47 16.51
C LYS A 246 -19.72 1.40 15.56
N LEU A 247 -19.25 2.54 15.06
CA LEU A 247 -18.07 2.62 14.19
C LEU A 247 -16.84 2.02 14.89
N GLN A 248 -16.62 2.39 16.15
CA GLN A 248 -15.51 1.87 16.94
C GLN A 248 -15.58 0.36 17.15
N ARG A 249 -16.78 -0.18 17.45
CA ARG A 249 -16.97 -1.62 17.57
C ARG A 249 -16.63 -2.34 16.27
N PHE A 250 -17.13 -1.81 15.16
CA PHE A 250 -16.89 -2.39 13.83
C PHE A 250 -15.39 -2.40 13.49
N VAL A 251 -14.70 -1.27 13.64
CA VAL A 251 -13.25 -1.17 13.38
C VAL A 251 -12.48 -2.18 14.23
N LYS A 252 -12.81 -2.30 15.52
CA LYS A 252 -12.17 -3.27 16.41
C LYS A 252 -12.46 -4.71 15.96
N GLU A 253 -13.71 -5.03 15.65
CA GLU A 253 -14.13 -6.37 15.22
C GLU A 253 -13.41 -6.79 13.94
N MET A 254 -13.39 -5.92 12.91
CA MET A 254 -12.73 -6.23 11.64
C MET A 254 -11.22 -6.43 11.81
N CYS A 255 -10.59 -5.60 12.64
CA CYS A 255 -9.19 -5.73 12.97
C CYS A 255 -8.87 -7.03 13.74
N ASP A 256 -9.71 -7.43 14.70
CA ASP A 256 -9.46 -8.67 15.45
C ASP A 256 -9.68 -9.90 14.52
N LEU A 257 -10.76 -9.91 13.72
CA LEU A 257 -11.04 -10.99 12.78
C LEU A 257 -9.96 -11.16 11.71
N SER A 258 -9.44 -10.07 11.16
CA SER A 258 -8.37 -10.15 10.14
C SER A 258 -7.07 -10.70 10.73
N LEU A 259 -6.76 -10.37 11.99
CA LEU A 259 -5.59 -10.90 12.69
C LEU A 259 -5.73 -12.38 13.01
N GLU A 260 -6.91 -12.81 13.45
CA GLU A 260 -7.22 -14.23 13.67
C GLU A 260 -7.10 -15.01 12.36
N LEU A 261 -7.71 -14.50 11.28
CA LEU A 261 -7.66 -15.14 9.97
C LEU A 261 -6.23 -15.18 9.39
N ALA A 262 -5.41 -14.16 9.63
CA ALA A 262 -4.02 -14.16 9.20
C ALA A 262 -3.20 -15.25 9.92
N GLU A 263 -3.46 -15.47 11.21
CA GLU A 263 -2.84 -16.54 11.99
C GLU A 263 -3.28 -17.92 11.48
N GLU A 264 -4.59 -18.11 11.26
CA GLU A 264 -5.14 -19.35 10.72
C GLU A 264 -4.59 -19.68 9.33
N LEU A 265 -4.48 -18.67 8.46
CA LEU A 265 -3.86 -18.80 7.15
C LEU A 265 -2.39 -19.22 7.27
N ASP A 266 -1.60 -18.56 8.10
CA ASP A 266 -0.19 -18.91 8.27
C ASP A 266 -0.02 -20.37 8.74
N LEU A 267 -0.83 -20.80 9.73
CA LEU A 267 -0.86 -22.19 10.20
C LEU A 267 -1.30 -23.18 9.12
N PHE A 268 -2.28 -22.80 8.29
CA PHE A 268 -2.74 -23.61 7.18
C PHE A 268 -1.65 -23.76 6.11
N LEU A 269 -0.97 -22.66 5.75
CA LEU A 269 0.14 -22.69 4.80
C LEU A 269 1.29 -23.56 5.34
N LYS A 270 1.61 -23.51 6.65
CA LYS A 270 2.64 -24.37 7.27
C LYS A 270 2.36 -25.85 7.06
N ARG A 271 1.09 -26.25 7.18
CA ARG A 271 0.67 -27.65 6.96
C ARG A 271 0.68 -28.04 5.49
N LEU A 272 0.37 -27.12 4.59
CA LEU A 272 0.45 -27.39 3.16
C LEU A 272 1.89 -27.45 2.68
N ASP A 273 2.76 -26.59 3.20
CA ASP A 273 4.16 -26.53 2.79
C ASP A 273 4.83 -27.89 2.97
N SER A 274 4.56 -28.66 4.03
CA SER A 274 5.14 -30.01 4.20
C SER A 274 4.70 -31.04 3.15
N LEU A 275 3.64 -30.76 2.38
CA LEU A 275 3.06 -31.67 1.38
C LEU A 275 3.42 -31.31 -0.07
N LEU A 276 3.99 -30.13 -0.30
CA LEU A 276 4.26 -29.61 -1.65
C LEU A 276 5.68 -29.95 -2.13
N PRO A 277 5.91 -30.02 -3.45
CA PRO A 277 7.26 -30.00 -3.99
C PRO A 277 8.02 -28.76 -3.52
N GLU A 278 9.33 -28.90 -3.31
CA GLU A 278 10.18 -27.76 -2.97
C GLU A 278 10.19 -26.75 -4.12
N TYR A 279 9.94 -25.48 -3.79
CA TYR A 279 10.13 -24.34 -4.70
C TYR A 279 11.37 -23.58 -4.25
N HIS A 280 12.34 -23.43 -5.15
CA HIS A 280 13.56 -22.71 -4.86
C HIS A 280 13.41 -21.24 -5.24
N ASP A 281 12.95 -20.40 -4.30
CA ASP A 281 12.91 -18.96 -4.50
C ASP A 281 14.33 -18.40 -4.56
N LEU A 282 14.62 -17.60 -5.60
CA LEU A 282 15.92 -16.96 -5.85
C LEU A 282 16.41 -16.06 -4.69
N ARG A 283 15.51 -15.71 -3.76
CA ARG A 283 15.75 -14.84 -2.62
C ARG A 283 15.84 -15.58 -1.31
N SER A 284 15.68 -16.90 -1.27
CA SER A 284 15.54 -17.69 -0.03
C SER A 284 16.56 -17.29 1.03
N GLU A 285 17.87 -17.39 0.73
CA GLU A 285 18.94 -17.00 1.66
C GLU A 285 18.87 -15.54 2.14
N TYR A 286 18.43 -14.63 1.26
CA TYR A 286 18.24 -13.23 1.60
C TYR A 286 17.06 -13.04 2.57
N LEU A 287 15.93 -13.70 2.34
CA LEU A 287 14.78 -13.65 3.25
C LEU A 287 15.11 -14.31 4.60
N ASP A 288 15.87 -15.40 4.59
CA ASP A 288 16.34 -16.09 5.81
C ASP A 288 17.17 -15.14 6.70
N ARG A 289 18.13 -14.41 6.11
CA ARG A 289 18.91 -13.41 6.87
C ARG A 289 18.05 -12.30 7.44
N LEU A 290 17.07 -11.80 6.69
CA LEU A 290 16.15 -10.77 7.20
C LEU A 290 15.29 -11.28 8.36
N ASP A 291 14.85 -12.55 8.30
CA ASP A 291 14.10 -13.17 9.39
C ASP A 291 14.99 -13.32 10.64
N GLU A 292 16.24 -13.75 10.48
CA GLU A 292 17.24 -13.82 11.57
C GLU A 292 17.54 -12.44 12.18
N GLU A 293 17.77 -11.42 11.35
CA GLU A 293 17.96 -10.03 11.77
C GLU A 293 16.74 -9.49 12.52
N ALA A 294 15.52 -9.86 12.12
CA ALA A 294 14.32 -9.49 12.86
C ALA A 294 14.14 -10.29 14.16
N GLY A 295 14.80 -11.44 14.32
CA GLY A 295 14.51 -12.40 15.39
C GLY A 295 13.22 -13.20 15.15
N LEU A 296 12.76 -13.27 13.91
CA LEU A 296 11.66 -14.14 13.48
C LEU A 296 12.21 -15.56 13.32
N LYS A 297 11.88 -16.44 14.27
CA LYS A 297 12.24 -17.85 14.16
C LYS A 297 11.40 -18.51 13.07
N ARG A 298 12.07 -19.25 12.18
CA ARG A 298 11.38 -20.13 11.24
C ARG A 298 11.04 -21.44 11.92
N ASP A 299 9.76 -21.77 11.94
CA ASP A 299 9.33 -23.15 12.05
C ASP A 299 9.47 -23.74 10.64
N ASP A 300 10.62 -24.36 10.32
CA ASP A 300 10.76 -25.10 9.08
C ASP A 300 10.36 -26.56 9.36
N PRO A 301 9.14 -26.99 8.97
CA PRO A 301 8.69 -28.36 9.22
C PRO A 301 9.52 -29.41 8.46
N ARG A 302 10.47 -29.00 7.62
CA ARG A 302 11.37 -29.89 6.85
C ARG A 302 12.81 -29.90 7.36
N ARG A 303 13.17 -29.11 8.39
CA ARG A 303 14.52 -29.07 8.99
C ARG A 303 14.66 -29.89 10.29
N GLU A 304 13.72 -30.80 10.57
CA GLU A 304 13.87 -31.84 11.61
C GLU A 304 14.52 -33.11 11.07
#